data_AF-A2CBY7-F1
#
_entry.id   AF-A2CBY7-F1
#
_cell.length_a   1.000
_cell.length_b   1.000
_cell.length_c   1.000
_cell.angle_alpha   90.00
_cell.angle_beta   90.00
_cell.angle_gamma   90.00
#
_symmetry.space_group_name_H-M   'P 1'
#
loop_
_entity.id
_entity.type
_entity.pdbx_description
1 polymer ?
#
loop_
_entity_poly.entity_id
_entity_poly.type
_entity_poly.pdbx_seq_one_letter_code
_entity_poly.pdbx_strand_id
1 'polypeptide(L)' 'MKICAELASCLSISLASARRKVDLTASREEIRDLEGRKAIAERLLEEARSRPTEGENTSGSQLDRLLEAVASEENFMVED' A
#
# COMPACT_ATOMS: atom_id res chain seq x y z
N MET A 1 -0.18 5.52 16.90
CA MET A 1 0.21 4.11 16.64
C MET A 1 1.58 4.08 15.98
N LYS A 2 2.64 3.68 16.72
CA LYS A 2 4.02 3.57 16.18
C LYS A 2 4.13 2.54 15.05
N ILE A 3 3.41 1.43 15.18
CA ILE A 3 3.45 0.29 14.23
C ILE A 3 2.99 0.70 12.83
N CYS A 4 1.96 1.54 12.69
CA CYS A 4 1.53 2.05 11.37
C CYS A 4 2.60 2.90 10.67
N ALA A 5 3.43 3.62 11.44
CA ALA A 5 4.51 4.43 10.89
C ALA A 5 5.68 3.56 10.41
N GLU A 6 6.02 2.51 11.17
CA GLU A 6 7.01 1.53 10.72
C GLU A 6 6.52 0.75 9.50
N LEU A 7 5.23 0.37 9.46
CA LEU A 7 4.62 -0.27 8.30
C LEU A 7 4.66 0.64 7.07
N ALA A 8 4.38 1.93 7.24
CA ALA A 8 4.47 2.93 6.17
C ALA A 8 5.90 3.03 5.62
N SER A 9 6.90 3.07 6.51
CA SER A 9 8.32 3.11 6.12
C SER A 9 8.77 1.81 5.45
N CYS A 10 8.33 0.65 5.94
CA CYS A 10 8.69 -0.66 5.41
C CYS A 10 8.08 -0.92 4.01
N LEU A 11 6.90 -0.35 3.76
CA LEU A 11 6.20 -0.47 2.48
C LEU A 11 6.44 0.71 1.53
N SER A 12 7.23 1.72 1.95
CA SER A 12 7.41 2.99 1.22
C SER A 12 6.07 3.63 0.78
N ILE A 13 5.09 3.66 1.69
CA ILE A 13 3.78 4.28 1.46
C ILE A 13 3.51 5.39 2.48
N SER A 14 2.48 6.20 2.23
CA SER A 14 2.04 7.21 3.19
C SER A 14 1.47 6.57 4.47
N LEU A 15 1.57 7.29 5.60
CA LEU A 15 0.95 6.87 6.88
C LEU A 15 -0.56 6.67 6.75
N ALA A 16 -1.23 7.47 5.92
CA ALA A 16 -2.66 7.33 5.64
C ALA A 16 -2.96 6.01 4.90
N SER A 17 -2.14 5.64 3.92
CA SER A 17 -2.24 4.36 3.21
C SER A 17 -2.02 3.17 4.14
N ALA A 18 -1.01 3.24 5.02
CA ALA A 18 -0.74 2.20 6.01
C ALA A 18 -1.92 2.02 6.98
N ARG A 19 -2.50 3.13 7.49
CA ARG A 19 -3.69 3.08 8.35
C ARG A 19 -4.89 2.48 7.63
N ARG A 20 -5.14 2.91 6.39
CA ARG A 20 -6.25 2.40 5.57
C ARG A 20 -6.10 0.89 5.31
N LYS A 21 -4.88 0.42 5.10
CA LYS A 21 -4.60 -1.02 4.93
C LYS A 21 -4.93 -1.81 6.19
N VAL A 22 -4.50 -1.35 7.36
CA VAL A 22 -4.85 -1.98 8.66
C VAL A 22 -6.37 -1.98 8.89
N ASP A 23 -7.05 -0.85 8.63
CA ASP A 23 -8.49 -0.73 8.84
C ASP A 23 -9.31 -1.60 7.87
N LEU A 24 -8.89 -1.71 6.61
CA LEU A 24 -9.49 -2.62 5.63
C LEU A 24 -9.32 -4.08 6.06
N THR A 25 -8.13 -4.50 6.47
CA THR A 25 -7.90 -5.87 6.95
C THR A 25 -8.71 -6.15 8.21
N ALA A 26 -8.74 -5.21 9.15
CA ALA A 26 -9.56 -5.32 10.36
C ALA A 26 -11.05 -5.45 10.03
N SER A 27 -11.55 -4.65 9.08
CA SER A 27 -12.94 -4.73 8.62
C SER A 27 -13.25 -6.06 7.93
N ARG A 28 -12.31 -6.61 7.17
CA ARG A 28 -12.45 -7.91 6.49
C ARG A 28 -12.45 -9.09 7.46
N GLU A 29 -11.69 -9.00 8.54
CA GLU A 29 -11.65 -10.02 9.60
C GLU A 29 -12.73 -9.76 10.68
N GLU A 30 -13.63 -8.79 10.48
CA GLU A 30 -14.64 -8.32 11.45
C GLU A 30 -14.05 -7.92 12.83
N ILE A 31 -12.76 -7.60 12.86
CA ILE A 31 -12.02 -7.20 14.05
C ILE A 31 -12.24 -5.69 14.26
N ARG A 32 -12.93 -5.35 15.35
CA ARG A 32 -13.20 -3.95 15.75
C ARG A 32 -12.40 -3.52 16.98
N ASP A 33 -11.81 -4.46 17.69
CA ASP A 33 -11.03 -4.20 18.90
C ASP A 33 -9.69 -3.53 18.62
N LEU A 34 -9.29 -2.66 19.55
CA LEU A 34 -7.99 -1.98 19.49
C LEU A 34 -6.82 -2.97 19.51
N GLU A 35 -6.94 -4.04 20.28
CA GLU A 35 -5.92 -5.11 20.34
C GLU A 35 -5.84 -5.88 19.03
N GLY A 36 -6.98 -6.24 18.43
CA GLY A 36 -7.00 -6.93 17.14
C GLY A 36 -6.46 -6.07 16.00
N ARG A 37 -6.79 -4.76 15.97
CA ARG A 37 -6.18 -3.81 15.01
C ARG A 37 -4.67 -3.71 15.17
N LYS A 38 -4.16 -3.80 16.39
CA LYS A 38 -2.72 -3.82 16.67
C LYS A 38 -2.08 -5.12 16.17
N ALA A 39 -2.69 -6.27 16.45
CA ALA A 39 -2.22 -7.57 15.97
C ALA A 39 -2.15 -7.62 14.43
N ILE A 40 -3.16 -7.08 13.75
CA ILE A 40 -3.16 -6.96 12.28
C ILE A 40 -2.02 -6.06 11.79
N ALA A 41 -1.78 -4.92 12.45
CA ALA A 41 -0.70 -4.02 12.08
C ALA A 41 0.69 -4.66 12.28
N GLU A 42 0.87 -5.46 13.34
CA GLU A 42 2.11 -6.21 13.60
C GLU A 42 2.30 -7.33 12.57
N ARG A 43 1.23 -8.09 12.26
CA ARG A 43 1.26 -9.15 11.23
C ARG A 43 1.63 -8.58 9.86
N LEU A 44 0.99 -7.49 9.45
CA LEU A 44 1.29 -6.79 8.20
C LEU A 44 2.72 -6.25 8.14
N LEU A 45 3.27 -5.81 9.29
CA LEU A 45 4.65 -5.33 9.38
C LEU A 45 5.65 -6.49 9.25
N GLU A 46 5.36 -7.62 9.89
CA GLU A 46 6.19 -8.82 9.80
C GLU A 46 6.16 -9.41 8.39
N GLU A 47 4.98 -9.43 7.74
CA GLU A 47 4.83 -9.80 6.33
C GLU A 47 5.61 -8.86 5.40
N ALA A 48 5.57 -7.54 5.66
CA ALA A 48 6.31 -6.55 4.90
C ALA A 48 7.83 -6.68 5.07
N ARG A 49 8.30 -7.05 6.27
CA ARG A 49 9.72 -7.29 6.57
C ARG A 49 10.22 -8.64 6.03
N SER A 50 9.38 -9.68 6.07
CA SER A 50 9.72 -11.03 5.62
C SER A 50 9.69 -11.18 4.11
N ARG A 51 9.02 -10.27 3.40
CA ARG A 51 9.10 -10.22 1.94
C ARG A 51 10.48 -9.65 1.58
N PRO A 52 11.41 -10.46 1.01
CA PRO A 52 12.65 -9.91 0.51
C PRO A 52 12.32 -8.85 -0.52
N THR A 53 13.11 -7.77 -0.50
CA THR A 53 12.99 -6.58 -1.33
C THR A 53 13.24 -6.90 -2.82
N GLU A 54 12.38 -7.70 -3.43
CA GLU A 54 12.26 -7.76 -4.89
C GLU A 54 11.51 -6.50 -5.32
N GLY A 55 12.26 -5.41 -5.46
CA GLY A 55 11.75 -4.15 -5.99
C GLY A 55 11.33 -3.14 -4.93
N GLU A 56 12.32 -2.64 -4.19
CA GLU A 56 12.37 -1.22 -3.87
C GLU A 56 11.92 -0.45 -5.14
N ASN A 57 10.83 0.33 -5.06
CA ASN A 57 10.14 1.08 -6.12
C ASN A 57 8.87 0.50 -6.76
N THR A 58 8.18 -0.52 -6.24
CA THR A 58 6.98 -1.00 -6.97
C THR A 58 5.81 -0.01 -7.01
N SER A 59 5.54 0.83 -6.00
CA SER A 59 4.41 1.77 -6.09
C SER A 59 4.67 2.98 -6.98
N GLY A 60 5.90 3.48 -7.04
CA GLY A 60 6.29 4.54 -7.97
C GLY A 60 6.48 3.99 -9.38
N SER A 61 7.27 2.92 -9.55
CA SER A 61 7.56 2.32 -10.85
C SER A 61 6.33 1.68 -11.51
N GLN A 62 5.40 1.09 -10.75
CA GLN A 62 4.13 0.61 -11.33
C GLN A 62 3.25 1.79 -11.75
N LEU A 63 3.25 2.90 -11.01
CA LEU A 63 2.50 4.09 -11.38
C LEU A 63 3.11 4.77 -12.61
N ASP A 64 4.44 4.95 -12.65
CA ASP A 64 5.18 5.43 -13.82
C ASP A 64 4.92 4.54 -15.04
N ARG A 65 4.93 3.22 -14.89
CA ARG A 65 4.62 2.29 -15.98
C ARG A 65 3.17 2.36 -16.43
N LEU A 66 2.23 2.59 -15.52
CA LEU A 66 0.81 2.81 -15.86
C LEU A 66 0.61 4.18 -16.54
N LEU A 67 1.33 5.22 -16.12
CA LEU A 67 1.30 6.54 -16.73
C LEU A 67 1.95 6.54 -18.12
N GLU A 68 3.07 5.83 -18.30
CA GLU A 68 3.73 5.65 -19.59
C GLU A 68 2.86 4.83 -20.56
N ALA A 69 2.18 3.79 -20.08
CA ALA A 69 1.23 3.02 -20.88
C ALA A 69 0.02 3.86 -21.32
N VAL A 70 -0.50 4.73 -20.44
CA VAL A 70 -1.59 5.67 -20.77
C VAL A 70 -1.11 6.78 -21.71
N ALA A 71 0.12 7.28 -21.54
CA ALA A 71 0.72 8.28 -22.43
C ALA A 71 0.99 7.72 -23.83
N SER A 72 1.28 6.41 -23.95
CA SER A 72 1.45 5.75 -25.24
C SER A 72 0.11 5.43 -25.93
N GLU A 73 -1.01 5.56 -25.22
CA GLU A 73 -2.38 5.50 -25.75
C GLU A 73 -2.84 6.94 -26.13
N GLU A 74 -2.03 7.64 -26.93
CA GLU A 74 -2.38 8.89 -27.61
C GLU A 74 -3.55 8.67 -28.60
N ASN A 75 -4.75 8.44 -28.06
CA ASN A 75 -6.01 8.46 -28.78
C ASN A 75 -6.99 9.45 -28.14
N PHE A 76 -6.48 10.48 -27.43
CA PHE A 76 -7.30 11.47 -26.74
C PHE A 76 -7.53 12.79 -27.51
N MET A 77 -7.03 12.95 -28.74
CA MET A 77 -7.42 14.12 -29.55
C MET A 77 -7.60 13.73 -31.02
N VAL A 78 -8.69 13.02 -31.29
CA VAL A 78 -9.35 13.10 -32.61
C VAL A 78 -10.74 13.68 -32.35
N GLU A 79 -10.82 15.01 -32.19
CA GLU A 79 -12.08 15.73 -32.38
C GLU A 79 -11.83 16.87 -33.37
N ASP A 80 -12.34 16.62 -34.58
CA ASP A 80 -12.65 17.44 -35.78
C ASP A 80 -11.61 18.43 -36.35
#